data_AF-A0A7S2Q8D0-F1
#
_entry.id   AF-A0A7S2Q8D0-F1
#
_cell.length_a   1.000
_cell.length_b   1.000
_cell.length_c   1.000
_cell.angle_alpha   90.00
_cell.angle_beta   90.00
_cell.angle_gamma   90.00
#
_symmetry.space_group_name_H-M   'P 1'
#
loop_
_entity.id
_entity.type
_entity.pdbx_description
1 polymer ?
#
loop_
_entity_poly.entity_id
_entity_poly.type
_entity_poly.pdbx_seq_one_letter_code
_entity_poly.pdbx_strand_id
1 'polypeptide(L)'
;HPDSKGSVFCDLVGVFLAAYEVVLVPVVMAWNLELRGFWLLVSWATFTFWLFDFVLTFNKGVYVGGQLFRRRSVIVVQYLKRWFAIDVLLLLVDLIANILDTTGTQSIRAFAGACRTLKFVRILRVVRIVQKMLFWSIGVGARLAIQAALVAFCAAMACHIMCCGWWAIGVRGPTDTGNRWTDSYKDEFLAQGVAYGYVTSLHWVVGHMTLAGTDIVVRNSMERAAAVMALVLALVAGSTLISLMSAGILDMRRSQQSRALSLLRLREFLRQEAIPGDLAAEVQRQVQERHDEGTVHHEDQVDAIAQLSRTTQMRLACAIRTPALSTHGFWRMWSSIDP
;
A
#
# COMPACT_ATOMS: atom_id res chain seq x y z
N HIS A 1 -0.23 -22.46 -3.46
CA HIS A 1 -1.14 -21.64 -4.30
C HIS A 1 -0.81 -20.19 -4.02
N PRO A 2 -0.77 -19.27 -4.99
CA PRO A 2 -0.50 -17.85 -4.73
C PRO A 2 -1.52 -17.20 -3.79
N ASP A 3 -2.76 -17.71 -3.77
CA ASP A 3 -3.83 -17.23 -2.88
C ASP A 3 -4.09 -18.11 -1.66
N SER A 4 -3.15 -18.99 -1.27
CA SER A 4 -3.31 -19.75 -0.02
C SER A 4 -3.15 -18.82 1.19
N LYS A 5 -3.84 -19.13 2.30
CA LYS A 5 -3.73 -18.37 3.57
C LYS A 5 -2.27 -18.13 3.98
N GLY A 6 -1.42 -19.15 3.86
CA GLY A 6 0.02 -19.02 4.15
C GLY A 6 0.77 -18.08 3.21
N SER A 7 0.45 -18.05 1.91
CA SER A 7 1.08 -17.11 0.97
C SER A 7 0.69 -15.67 1.29
N VAL A 8 -0.61 -15.45 1.56
CA VAL A 8 -1.12 -14.13 1.95
C VAL A 8 -0.48 -13.66 3.25
N PHE A 9 -0.33 -14.55 4.23
CA PHE A 9 0.36 -14.22 5.48
C PHE A 9 1.83 -13.81 5.25
N CYS A 10 2.59 -14.58 4.45
CA CYS A 10 3.96 -14.20 4.09
C CYS A 10 4.01 -12.85 3.36
N ASP A 11 3.09 -12.61 2.42
CA ASP A 11 3.02 -11.37 1.68
C ASP A 11 2.71 -10.17 2.62
N LEU A 12 1.83 -10.35 3.62
CA LEU A 12 1.53 -9.35 4.65
C LEU A 12 2.74 -9.05 5.55
N VAL A 13 3.44 -10.08 6.02
CA VAL A 13 4.69 -9.90 6.79
C VAL A 13 5.73 -9.16 5.94
N GLY A 14 5.84 -9.48 4.65
CA GLY A 14 6.72 -8.78 3.73
C GLY A 14 6.36 -7.31 3.54
N VAL A 15 5.06 -6.97 3.48
CA VAL A 15 4.60 -5.57 3.45
C VAL A 15 5.01 -4.83 4.72
N PHE A 16 4.82 -5.44 5.89
CA PHE A 16 5.20 -4.83 7.17
C PHE A 16 6.72 -4.59 7.26
N LEU A 17 7.53 -5.59 6.89
CA LEU A 17 8.99 -5.46 6.88
C LEU A 17 9.47 -4.42 5.86
N ALA A 18 8.87 -4.37 4.67
CA ALA A 18 9.18 -3.33 3.69
C ALA A 18 8.83 -1.93 4.21
N ALA A 19 7.69 -1.76 4.88
CA ALA A 19 7.31 -0.48 5.50
C ALA A 19 8.30 -0.08 6.60
N TYR A 20 8.68 -1.03 7.47
CA TYR A 20 9.72 -0.83 8.48
C TYR A 20 11.05 -0.37 7.87
N GLU A 21 11.53 -1.05 6.81
CA GLU A 21 12.79 -0.67 6.16
C GLU A 21 12.73 0.72 5.53
N VAL A 22 11.60 1.07 4.89
CA VAL A 22 11.42 2.39 4.27
C VAL A 22 11.42 3.52 5.31
N VAL A 23 10.90 3.28 6.52
CA VAL A 23 10.97 4.24 7.64
C VAL A 23 12.37 4.29 8.27
N LEU A 24 13.02 3.14 8.45
CA LEU A 24 14.30 3.10 9.17
C LEU A 24 15.45 3.71 8.35
N VAL A 25 15.53 3.39 7.06
CA VAL A 25 16.69 3.74 6.22
C VAL A 25 16.97 5.25 6.19
N PRO A 26 15.99 6.15 5.98
CA PRO A 26 16.21 7.59 6.04
C PRO A 26 16.79 8.08 7.36
N VAL A 27 16.31 7.55 8.50
CA VAL A 27 16.79 7.94 9.83
C VAL A 27 18.23 7.50 10.03
N VAL A 28 18.55 6.25 9.70
CA VAL A 28 19.92 5.72 9.78
C VAL A 28 20.85 6.55 8.92
N MET A 29 20.40 7.03 7.75
CA MET A 29 21.19 7.89 6.87
C MET A 29 21.36 9.30 7.41
N ALA A 30 20.29 9.91 7.91
CA ALA A 30 20.29 11.27 8.41
C ALA A 30 21.15 11.42 9.67
N TRP A 31 21.04 10.48 10.63
CA TRP A 31 21.78 10.51 11.89
C TRP A 31 23.07 9.68 11.89
N ASN A 32 23.41 9.02 10.78
CA ASN A 32 24.54 8.11 10.69
C ASN A 32 24.56 7.08 11.83
N LEU A 33 23.39 6.49 12.10
CA LEU A 33 23.21 5.59 13.24
C LEU A 33 23.96 4.29 13.02
N GLU A 34 24.73 3.88 14.02
CA GLU A 34 25.36 2.57 14.01
C GLU A 34 24.36 1.51 14.48
N LEU A 35 23.98 0.59 13.59
CA LEU A 35 23.11 -0.53 13.94
C LEU A 35 23.89 -1.50 14.84
N ARG A 36 23.64 -1.47 16.15
CA ARG A 36 24.25 -2.36 17.14
C ARG A 36 23.19 -3.06 17.98
N GLY A 37 23.56 -4.21 18.58
CA GLY A 37 22.70 -4.97 19.49
C GLY A 37 21.38 -5.37 18.83
N PHE A 38 20.26 -4.95 19.43
CA PHE A 38 18.91 -5.25 18.96
C PHE A 38 18.67 -4.85 17.50
N TRP A 39 19.11 -3.67 17.08
CA TRP A 39 18.88 -3.17 15.72
C TRP A 39 19.62 -3.99 14.66
N LEU A 40 20.82 -4.48 14.99
CA LEU A 40 21.57 -5.39 14.13
C LEU A 40 20.87 -6.75 14.00
N LEU A 41 20.34 -7.28 15.12
CA LEU A 41 19.54 -8.50 15.11
C LEU A 41 18.32 -8.38 14.18
N VAL A 42 17.59 -7.26 14.27
CA VAL A 42 16.44 -6.99 13.40
C VAL A 42 16.85 -6.88 11.93
N SER A 43 18.02 -6.29 11.64
CA SER A 43 18.54 -6.20 10.27
C SER A 43 18.85 -7.59 9.67
N TRP A 44 19.46 -8.48 10.45
CA TRP A 44 19.71 -9.87 10.05
C TRP A 44 18.44 -10.70 9.93
N ALA A 45 17.47 -10.51 10.83
CA ALA A 45 16.17 -11.16 10.76
C ALA A 45 15.42 -10.76 9.48
N THR A 46 15.42 -9.46 9.16
CA THR A 46 14.81 -8.94 7.92
C THR A 46 15.49 -9.52 6.68
N PHE A 47 16.83 -9.55 6.64
CA PHE A 47 17.57 -10.20 5.54
C PHE A 47 17.18 -11.67 5.37
N THR A 48 17.13 -12.42 6.48
CA THR A 48 16.77 -13.86 6.46
C THR A 48 15.36 -14.08 5.94
N PHE A 49 14.41 -13.22 6.32
CA PHE A 49 13.05 -13.25 5.78
C PHE A 49 13.05 -13.03 4.26
N TRP A 50 13.74 -12.02 3.75
CA TRP A 50 13.78 -11.74 2.31
C TRP A 50 14.48 -12.85 1.52
N LEU A 51 15.51 -13.48 2.08
CA LEU A 51 16.14 -14.66 1.50
C LEU A 51 15.14 -15.83 1.41
N PHE A 52 14.36 -16.05 2.46
CA PHE A 52 13.34 -17.09 2.46
C PHE A 52 12.21 -16.80 1.47
N ASP A 53 11.70 -15.57 1.41
CA ASP A 53 10.67 -15.18 0.42
C ASP A 53 11.19 -15.30 -1.03
N PHE A 54 12.46 -14.98 -1.27
CA PHE A 54 13.12 -15.22 -2.56
C PHE A 54 13.09 -16.70 -2.94
N VAL A 55 13.46 -17.61 -2.04
CA VAL A 55 13.41 -19.07 -2.29
C VAL A 55 11.97 -19.54 -2.50
N LEU A 56 11.03 -19.04 -1.70
CA LEU A 56 9.61 -19.38 -1.84
C LEU A 56 9.01 -18.91 -3.17
N THR A 57 9.53 -17.83 -3.76
CA THR A 57 9.01 -17.29 -5.03
C THR A 57 9.10 -18.31 -6.16
N PHE A 58 10.11 -19.18 -6.18
CA PHE A 58 10.22 -20.27 -7.16
C PHE A 58 9.14 -21.35 -7.03
N ASN A 59 8.47 -21.41 -5.87
CA ASN A 59 7.37 -22.34 -5.58
C ASN A 59 5.98 -21.66 -5.66
N LYS A 60 5.90 -20.33 -5.81
CA LYS A 60 4.65 -19.60 -5.97
C LYS A 60 4.18 -19.66 -7.44
N GLY A 61 2.93 -20.07 -7.65
CA GLY A 61 2.33 -20.16 -8.99
C GLY A 61 2.13 -18.78 -9.62
N VAL A 62 2.20 -18.70 -10.94
CA VAL A 62 2.11 -17.43 -11.70
C VAL A 62 0.86 -17.44 -12.58
N TYR A 63 0.17 -16.30 -12.65
CA TYR A 63 -0.92 -16.08 -13.61
C TYR A 63 -0.36 -15.58 -14.94
N VAL A 64 -0.61 -16.32 -16.02
CA VAL A 64 -0.27 -15.90 -17.39
C VAL A 64 -1.57 -15.91 -18.19
N GLY A 65 -1.99 -14.72 -18.67
CA GLY A 65 -3.28 -14.58 -19.38
C GLY A 65 -4.50 -14.97 -18.54
N GLY A 66 -4.47 -14.71 -17.23
CA GLY A 66 -5.56 -15.07 -16.31
C GLY A 66 -5.61 -16.55 -15.90
N GLN A 67 -4.81 -17.42 -16.52
CA GLN A 67 -4.71 -18.83 -16.14
C GLN A 67 -3.55 -19.06 -15.15
N LEU A 68 -3.82 -19.88 -14.13
CA LEU A 68 -2.82 -20.22 -13.10
C LEU A 68 -1.92 -21.37 -13.57
N PHE A 69 -0.63 -21.09 -13.75
CA PHE A 69 0.38 -22.09 -14.03
C PHE A 69 1.11 -22.50 -12.75
N ARG A 70 1.16 -23.82 -12.48
CA ARG A 70 1.88 -24.43 -11.34
C ARG A 70 3.19 -25.15 -11.74
N ARG A 71 3.46 -25.28 -13.03
CA ARG A 71 4.68 -25.97 -13.54
C ARG A 71 5.91 -25.12 -13.19
N ARG A 72 6.88 -25.71 -12.49
CA ARG A 72 8.11 -25.00 -12.03
C ARG A 72 8.92 -24.41 -13.18
N SER A 73 9.02 -25.09 -14.32
CA SER A 73 9.75 -24.58 -15.49
C SER A 73 9.20 -23.22 -15.98
N VAL A 74 7.88 -23.07 -16.01
CA VAL A 74 7.22 -21.82 -16.43
C VAL A 74 7.47 -20.71 -15.40
N ILE A 75 7.38 -21.04 -14.10
CA ILE A 75 7.62 -20.09 -13.00
C ILE A 75 9.06 -19.56 -13.06
N VAL A 76 10.04 -20.45 -13.16
CA VAL A 76 11.47 -20.10 -13.19
C VAL A 76 11.78 -19.19 -14.38
N VAL A 77 11.36 -19.56 -15.60
CA VAL A 77 11.66 -18.77 -16.81
C VAL A 77 11.05 -17.37 -16.74
N GLN A 78 9.80 -17.26 -16.26
CA GLN A 78 9.14 -15.95 -16.12
C GLN A 78 9.78 -15.09 -15.04
N TYR A 79 10.18 -15.70 -13.92
CA TYR A 79 10.82 -14.99 -12.81
C TYR A 79 12.23 -14.50 -13.17
N LEU A 80 13.05 -15.36 -13.81
CA LEU A 80 14.39 -15.03 -14.29
C LEU A 80 14.39 -13.82 -15.24
N LYS A 81 13.39 -13.72 -16.12
CA LYS A 81 13.30 -12.62 -17.09
C LYS A 81 12.91 -11.27 -16.50
N ARG A 82 12.22 -11.24 -15.35
CA ARG A 82 11.56 -10.02 -14.85
C ARG A 82 12.14 -9.46 -13.56
N TRP A 83 12.38 -10.30 -12.55
CA TRP A 83 12.65 -9.84 -11.18
C TRP A 83 13.91 -10.42 -10.56
N PHE A 84 14.40 -11.56 -11.06
CA PHE A 84 15.54 -12.26 -10.46
C PHE A 84 16.79 -11.38 -10.26
N ALA A 85 17.22 -10.65 -11.30
CA ALA A 85 18.42 -9.81 -11.20
C ALA A 85 18.28 -8.72 -10.13
N ILE A 86 17.11 -8.10 -10.04
CA ILE A 86 16.81 -7.07 -9.04
C ILE A 86 16.80 -7.69 -7.63
N ASP A 87 16.12 -8.81 -7.45
CA ASP A 87 15.98 -9.45 -6.14
C ASP A 87 17.33 -9.96 -5.61
N VAL A 88 18.16 -10.53 -6.48
CA VAL A 88 19.53 -10.95 -6.12
C VAL A 88 20.38 -9.73 -5.76
N LEU A 89 20.32 -8.65 -6.53
CA LEU A 89 21.04 -7.41 -6.21
C LEU A 89 20.65 -6.87 -4.84
N LEU A 90 19.35 -6.84 -4.51
CA LEU A 90 18.86 -6.38 -3.21
C LEU A 90 19.33 -7.28 -2.06
N LEU A 91 19.34 -8.60 -2.25
CA LEU A 91 19.86 -9.53 -1.25
C LEU A 91 21.36 -9.35 -1.02
N LEU A 92 22.13 -9.13 -2.08
CA LEU A 92 23.57 -8.86 -1.98
C LEU A 92 23.85 -7.54 -1.26
N VAL A 93 23.11 -6.48 -1.60
CA VAL A 93 23.20 -5.18 -0.92
C VAL A 93 22.91 -5.32 0.57
N ASP A 94 21.87 -6.08 0.95
CA ASP A 94 21.54 -6.32 2.36
C ASP A 94 22.64 -7.08 3.10
N LEU A 95 23.14 -8.16 2.49
CA LEU A 95 24.21 -8.98 3.06
C LEU A 95 25.48 -8.15 3.29
N ILE A 96 25.92 -7.42 2.25
CA ILE A 96 27.11 -6.57 2.33
C ILE A 96 26.90 -5.48 3.37
N ALA A 97 25.76 -4.78 3.36
CA ALA A 97 25.50 -3.71 4.31
C ALA A 97 25.44 -4.20 5.77
N ASN A 98 24.93 -5.40 6.03
CA ASN A 98 24.92 -6.00 7.36
C ASN A 98 26.33 -6.40 7.83
N ILE A 99 27.16 -6.95 6.95
CA ILE A 99 28.56 -7.26 7.26
C ILE A 99 29.33 -5.98 7.57
N LEU A 100 29.18 -4.94 6.73
CA LEU A 100 29.89 -3.67 6.89
C LEU A 100 29.49 -2.89 8.15
N ASP A 101 28.28 -3.07 8.67
CA ASP A 101 27.91 -2.49 9.97
C ASP A 101 28.72 -3.09 11.13
N THR A 102 29.14 -4.35 11.01
CA THR A 102 29.89 -5.04 12.06
C THR A 102 31.40 -4.80 11.98
N THR A 103 31.95 -4.65 10.78
CA THR A 103 33.42 -4.63 10.55
C THR A 103 33.92 -3.38 9.83
N GLY A 104 33.05 -2.60 9.19
CA GLY A 104 33.43 -1.49 8.32
C GLY A 104 33.84 -0.23 9.09
N THR A 105 34.70 0.59 8.47
CA THR A 105 35.02 1.94 8.96
C THR A 105 33.85 2.90 8.74
N GLN A 106 33.87 4.10 9.35
CA GLN A 106 32.76 5.06 9.23
C GLN A 106 32.45 5.48 7.77
N SER A 107 33.47 5.66 6.92
CA SER A 107 33.27 6.00 5.50
C SER A 107 32.60 4.88 4.73
N ILE A 108 32.97 3.63 5.02
CA ILE A 108 32.39 2.44 4.39
C ILE A 108 30.95 2.20 4.88
N ARG A 109 30.65 2.48 6.16
CA ARG A 109 29.28 2.44 6.70
C ARG A 109 28.37 3.49 6.04
N ALA A 110 28.88 4.69 5.77
CA ALA A 110 28.13 5.71 5.04
C ALA A 110 27.77 5.24 3.61
N PHE A 111 28.71 4.60 2.91
CA PHE A 111 28.46 4.01 1.59
C PHE A 111 27.45 2.85 1.64
N ALA A 112 27.62 1.92 2.58
CA ALA A 112 26.67 0.83 2.81
C ALA A 112 25.25 1.36 3.05
N GLY A 113 25.18 2.44 3.82
CA GLY A 113 23.99 3.22 4.05
C GLY A 113 23.32 3.75 2.78
N ALA A 114 24.08 4.41 1.91
CA ALA A 114 23.58 4.89 0.63
C ALA A 114 23.05 3.74 -0.23
N CYS A 115 23.72 2.59 -0.24
CA CYS A 115 23.23 1.40 -0.94
C CYS A 115 21.88 0.89 -0.38
N ARG A 116 21.57 1.08 0.92
CA ARG A 116 20.26 0.70 1.48
C ARG A 116 19.10 1.47 0.88
N THR A 117 19.32 2.62 0.24
CA THR A 117 18.26 3.33 -0.49
C THR A 117 17.72 2.50 -1.66
N LEU A 118 18.51 1.58 -2.23
CA LEU A 118 18.05 0.64 -3.25
C LEU A 118 16.92 -0.27 -2.73
N LYS A 119 16.83 -0.50 -1.42
CA LYS A 119 15.73 -1.26 -0.82
C LYS A 119 14.36 -0.65 -1.08
N PHE A 120 14.27 0.64 -1.42
CA PHE A 120 13.00 1.26 -1.83
C PHE A 120 12.36 0.57 -3.03
N VAL A 121 13.11 -0.16 -3.85
CA VAL A 121 12.57 -1.00 -4.92
C VAL A 121 11.59 -2.06 -4.38
N ARG A 122 11.72 -2.49 -3.12
CA ARG A 122 10.76 -3.40 -2.46
C ARG A 122 9.36 -2.79 -2.35
N ILE A 123 9.21 -1.47 -2.40
CA ILE A 123 7.90 -0.81 -2.41
C ILE A 123 7.06 -1.21 -3.63
N LEU A 124 7.69 -1.58 -4.76
CA LEU A 124 7.00 -2.08 -5.94
C LEU A 124 6.27 -3.41 -5.67
N ARG A 125 6.72 -4.19 -4.68
CA ARG A 125 6.01 -5.39 -4.21
C ARG A 125 4.78 -5.01 -3.40
N VAL A 126 4.91 -4.02 -2.51
CA VAL A 126 3.79 -3.48 -1.72
C VAL A 126 2.69 -2.93 -2.63
N VAL A 127 3.05 -2.13 -3.65
CA VAL A 127 2.10 -1.59 -4.63
C VAL A 127 1.33 -2.71 -5.33
N ARG A 128 2.01 -3.78 -5.77
CA ARG A 128 1.36 -4.92 -6.42
C ARG A 128 0.39 -5.65 -5.48
N ILE A 129 0.77 -5.86 -4.23
CA ILE A 129 -0.08 -6.51 -3.22
C ILE A 129 -1.30 -5.65 -2.90
N VAL A 130 -1.09 -4.34 -2.73
CA VAL A 130 -2.15 -3.37 -2.48
C VAL A 130 -3.11 -3.28 -3.67
N GLN A 131 -2.61 -3.25 -4.91
CA GLN A 131 -3.46 -3.29 -6.11
C GLN A 131 -4.28 -4.57 -6.17
N LYS A 132 -3.67 -5.71 -5.84
CA LYS A 132 -4.39 -6.98 -5.72
C LYS A 132 -5.47 -6.87 -4.64
N MET A 133 -5.15 -6.38 -3.44
CA MET A 133 -6.14 -6.19 -2.36
C MET A 133 -7.28 -5.25 -2.77
N LEU A 134 -6.98 -4.13 -3.43
CA LEU A 134 -7.99 -3.19 -3.95
C LEU A 134 -8.89 -3.86 -4.99
N PHE A 135 -8.32 -4.66 -5.90
CA PHE A 135 -9.07 -5.42 -6.90
C PHE A 135 -10.00 -6.46 -6.26
N TRP A 136 -9.51 -7.19 -5.26
CA TRP A 136 -10.29 -8.22 -4.55
C TRP A 136 -11.23 -7.65 -3.49
N SER A 137 -11.06 -6.38 -3.09
CA SER A 137 -11.95 -5.76 -2.10
C SER A 137 -13.32 -5.47 -2.72
N ILE A 138 -14.30 -6.26 -2.27
CA ILE A 138 -15.66 -6.29 -2.82
C ILE A 138 -16.43 -5.01 -2.43
N GLY A 139 -16.17 -4.47 -1.23
CA GLY A 139 -16.87 -3.29 -0.71
C GLY A 139 -16.28 -1.96 -1.19
N VAL A 140 -17.13 -1.07 -1.70
CA VAL A 140 -16.78 0.34 -2.04
C VAL A 140 -16.17 1.04 -0.82
N GLY A 141 -16.72 0.82 0.38
CA GLY A 141 -16.20 1.38 1.63
C GLY A 141 -14.79 0.88 1.97
N ALA A 142 -14.51 -0.41 1.77
CA ALA A 142 -13.18 -0.97 1.99
C ALA A 142 -12.15 -0.41 1.00
N ARG A 143 -12.52 -0.27 -0.29
CA ARG A 143 -11.67 0.39 -1.30
C ARG A 143 -11.32 1.81 -0.90
N LEU A 144 -12.33 2.61 -0.50
CA LEU A 144 -12.12 3.98 -0.07
C LEU A 144 -11.25 4.07 1.19
N ALA A 145 -11.48 3.21 2.18
CA ALA A 145 -10.68 3.16 3.40
C ALA A 145 -9.21 2.80 3.11
N ILE A 146 -8.95 1.80 2.26
CA ILE A 146 -7.60 1.43 1.84
C ILE A 146 -6.94 2.60 1.10
N GLN A 147 -7.64 3.24 0.16
CA GLN A 147 -7.11 4.40 -0.56
C GLN A 147 -6.78 5.55 0.40
N ALA A 148 -7.66 5.89 1.34
CA ALA A 148 -7.41 6.92 2.33
C ALA A 148 -6.20 6.58 3.22
N ALA A 149 -6.09 5.33 3.67
CA ALA A 149 -4.95 4.87 4.47
C ALA A 149 -3.62 4.95 3.70
N LEU A 150 -3.60 4.59 2.41
CA LEU A 150 -2.41 4.72 1.56
C LEU A 150 -2.01 6.18 1.35
N VAL A 151 -2.99 7.04 1.10
CA VAL A 151 -2.77 8.48 0.92
C VAL A 151 -2.19 9.10 2.21
N ALA A 152 -2.76 8.76 3.36
CA ALA A 152 -2.24 9.20 4.66
C ALA A 152 -0.82 8.67 4.94
N PHE A 153 -0.56 7.39 4.62
CA PHE A 153 0.78 6.80 4.75
C PHE A 153 1.81 7.50 3.86
N CYS A 154 1.47 7.78 2.59
CA CYS A 154 2.33 8.51 1.67
C CYS A 154 2.63 9.93 2.17
N ALA A 155 1.63 10.64 2.71
CA ALA A 155 1.83 11.97 3.29
C ALA A 155 2.77 11.93 4.51
N ALA A 156 2.52 11.00 5.44
CA ALA A 156 3.38 10.81 6.61
C ALA A 156 4.82 10.44 6.22
N MET A 157 4.99 9.58 5.21
CA MET A 157 6.30 9.21 4.67
C MET A 157 7.00 10.39 4.00
N ALA A 158 6.27 11.25 3.27
CA ALA A 158 6.84 12.47 2.69
C ALA A 158 7.36 13.40 3.79
N CYS A 159 6.59 13.62 4.86
CA CYS A 159 7.06 14.39 6.03
C CYS A 159 8.31 13.77 6.66
N HIS A 160 8.32 12.45 6.81
CA HIS A 160 9.43 11.72 7.39
C HIS A 160 10.71 11.86 6.55
N ILE A 161 10.62 11.69 5.22
CA ILE A 161 11.75 11.83 4.30
C ILE A 161 12.25 13.28 4.30
N MET A 162 11.35 14.26 4.24
CA MET A 162 11.70 15.68 4.33
C MET A 162 12.38 16.02 5.66
N CYS A 163 11.92 15.44 6.78
CA CYS A 163 12.51 15.62 8.11
C CYS A 163 13.94 15.09 8.14
N CYS A 164 14.15 13.85 7.67
CA CYS A 164 15.48 13.25 7.58
C CYS A 164 16.42 14.05 6.65
N GLY A 165 15.89 14.55 5.52
CA GLY A 165 16.60 15.41 4.60
C GLY A 165 17.00 16.75 5.23
N TRP A 166 16.08 17.39 5.95
CA TRP A 166 16.32 18.66 6.65
C TRP A 166 17.43 18.54 7.70
N TRP A 167 17.40 17.46 8.50
CA TRP A 167 18.48 17.15 9.42
C TRP A 167 19.82 16.91 8.70
N ALA A 168 19.81 16.12 7.62
CA ALA A 168 21.02 15.84 6.85
C ALA A 168 21.65 17.10 6.26
N ILE A 169 20.84 18.04 5.75
CA ILE A 169 21.29 19.36 5.28
C ILE A 169 21.84 20.17 6.47
N GLY A 170 21.13 20.16 7.60
CA GLY A 170 21.50 20.89 8.81
C GLY A 170 22.80 20.46 9.45
N VAL A 171 23.26 19.22 9.24
CA VAL A 171 24.51 18.70 9.83
C VAL A 171 25.65 18.62 8.81
N ARG A 172 25.36 18.25 7.56
CA ARG A 172 26.37 17.93 6.54
C ARG A 172 26.30 18.82 5.29
N GLY A 173 25.29 19.68 5.20
CA GLY A 173 25.13 20.57 4.05
C GLY A 173 26.30 21.54 3.92
N PRO A 174 26.64 21.95 2.67
CA PRO A 174 27.58 23.03 2.44
C PRO A 174 27.03 24.32 3.05
N THR A 175 27.92 25.15 3.61
CA THR A 175 27.56 26.44 4.20
C THR A 175 28.41 27.53 3.58
N ASP A 176 27.76 28.56 3.06
CA ASP A 176 28.37 29.79 2.56
C ASP A 176 28.58 30.82 3.67
N THR A 177 27.76 30.77 4.73
CA THR A 177 27.85 31.69 5.88
C THR A 177 28.72 31.14 7.03
N GLY A 178 29.16 29.90 6.95
CA GLY A 178 29.89 29.20 8.01
C GLY A 178 29.01 28.63 9.12
N ASN A 179 27.72 28.99 9.16
CA ASN A 179 26.77 28.55 10.18
C ASN A 179 25.65 27.68 9.60
N ARG A 180 25.12 26.78 10.41
CA ARG A 180 23.93 25.96 10.13
C ARG A 180 22.85 26.20 11.17
N TRP A 181 21.61 25.84 10.86
CA TRP A 181 20.52 25.94 11.82
C TRP A 181 20.76 25.06 13.06
N THR A 182 21.43 23.92 12.91
CA THR A 182 21.74 23.00 14.00
C THR A 182 22.77 23.57 14.98
N ASP A 183 23.65 24.46 14.53
CA ASP A 183 24.69 25.08 15.38
C ASP A 183 24.07 25.95 16.48
N SER A 184 22.87 26.51 16.26
CA SER A 184 22.16 27.32 17.25
C SER A 184 21.60 26.49 18.43
N TYR A 185 21.46 25.18 18.25
CA TYR A 185 20.85 24.27 19.23
C TYR A 185 21.77 23.10 19.59
N LYS A 186 23.08 23.25 19.33
CA LYS A 186 24.06 22.16 19.44
C LYS A 186 24.11 21.55 20.84
N ASP A 187 24.09 22.39 21.87
CA ASP A 187 24.14 21.93 23.26
C ASP A 187 22.86 21.17 23.66
N GLU A 188 21.71 21.61 23.17
CA GLU A 188 20.43 20.91 23.39
C GLU A 188 20.40 19.56 22.69
N PHE A 189 20.90 19.47 21.44
CA PHE A 189 20.98 18.21 20.72
C PHE A 189 21.96 17.22 21.37
N LEU A 190 23.08 17.70 21.92
CA LEU A 190 24.02 16.88 22.67
C LEU A 190 23.40 16.36 23.98
N ALA A 191 22.60 17.19 24.66
CA ALA A 191 21.97 16.83 25.93
C ALA A 191 20.77 15.88 25.75
N GLN A 192 19.92 16.09 24.74
CA GLN A 192 18.64 15.39 24.57
C GLN A 192 18.69 14.23 23.55
N GLY A 193 19.74 14.17 22.72
CA GLY A 193 20.00 13.07 21.80
C GLY A 193 19.14 13.06 20.52
N VAL A 194 19.13 11.90 19.86
CA VAL A 194 18.57 11.71 18.50
C VAL A 194 17.07 11.98 18.43
N ALA A 195 16.32 11.59 19.47
CA ALA A 195 14.86 11.74 19.48
C ALA A 195 14.43 13.21 19.42
N TYR A 196 15.10 14.08 20.17
CA TYR A 196 14.85 15.52 20.14
C TYR A 196 15.15 16.10 18.75
N GLY A 197 16.31 15.79 18.17
CA GLY A 197 16.64 16.22 16.82
C GLY A 197 15.61 15.79 15.77
N TYR A 198 15.10 14.55 15.88
CA TYR A 198 14.07 14.03 14.97
C TYR A 198 12.74 14.76 15.13
N VAL A 199 12.25 14.92 16.36
CA VAL A 199 10.96 15.59 16.63
C VAL A 199 11.02 17.06 16.26
N THR A 200 12.12 17.77 16.54
CA THR A 200 12.32 19.17 16.14
C THR A 200 12.33 19.33 14.62
N SER A 201 13.04 18.43 13.91
CA SER A 201 13.06 18.43 12.44
C SER A 201 11.68 18.09 11.85
N LEU A 202 10.94 17.18 12.49
CA LEU A 202 9.59 16.82 12.09
C LEU A 202 8.60 17.96 12.31
N HIS A 203 8.67 18.64 13.45
CA HIS A 203 7.87 19.82 13.76
C HIS A 203 8.07 20.90 12.69
N TRP A 204 9.31 21.14 12.28
CA TRP A 204 9.63 22.09 11.22
C TRP A 204 8.95 21.74 9.89
N VAL A 205 9.04 20.48 9.45
CA VAL A 205 8.41 20.02 8.21
C VAL A 205 6.88 20.08 8.28
N VAL A 206 6.29 19.64 9.40
CA VAL A 206 4.84 19.70 9.61
C VAL A 206 4.35 21.15 9.63
N GLY A 207 5.13 22.06 10.21
CA GLY A 207 4.85 23.51 10.15
C GLY A 207 4.72 24.00 8.71
N HIS A 208 5.69 23.65 7.86
CA HIS A 208 5.65 24.02 6.43
C HIS A 208 4.50 23.34 5.67
N MET A 209 4.15 22.10 6.03
CA MET A 209 3.02 21.38 5.41
C MET A 209 1.66 21.98 5.79
N THR A 210 1.56 22.57 6.98
CA THR A 210 0.31 23.15 7.52
C THR A 210 0.27 24.67 7.43
N LEU A 211 1.31 25.30 6.86
CA LEU A 211 1.50 26.75 6.83
C LEU A 211 1.57 27.38 8.24
N ALA A 212 1.89 26.58 9.27
CA ALA A 212 2.17 27.07 10.61
C ALA A 212 3.60 27.65 10.69
N GLY A 213 3.77 28.67 11.53
CA GLY A 213 5.08 29.26 11.78
C GLY A 213 6.01 28.29 12.51
N THR A 214 7.30 28.32 12.16
CA THR A 214 8.36 27.54 12.82
C THR A 214 9.36 28.46 13.51
N ASP A 215 9.87 28.02 14.65
CA ASP A 215 10.89 28.68 15.47
C ASP A 215 12.33 28.53 14.94
N ILE A 216 12.57 27.56 14.05
CA ILE A 216 13.89 27.32 13.47
C ILE A 216 14.24 28.38 12.41
N VAL A 217 15.31 29.13 12.67
CA VAL A 217 15.83 30.15 11.76
C VAL A 217 16.86 29.55 10.81
N VAL A 218 16.60 29.67 9.51
CA VAL A 218 17.50 29.31 8.41
C VAL A 218 18.74 30.23 8.40
N ARG A 219 19.96 29.67 8.28
CA ARG A 219 21.23 30.41 8.43
C ARG A 219 22.11 30.50 7.18
N ASN A 220 21.84 29.69 6.15
CA ASN A 220 22.64 29.66 4.92
C ASN A 220 21.77 29.53 3.66
N SER A 221 22.38 29.74 2.48
CA SER A 221 21.65 29.75 1.21
C SER A 221 21.09 28.36 0.84
N MET A 222 21.79 27.28 1.20
CA MET A 222 21.35 25.90 0.94
C MET A 222 20.10 25.54 1.75
N GLU A 223 20.10 25.85 3.05
CA GLU A 223 18.94 25.69 3.93
C GLU A 223 17.76 26.56 3.45
N ARG A 224 18.02 27.76 2.94
CA ARG A 224 16.98 28.65 2.38
C ARG A 224 16.35 28.04 1.12
N ALA A 225 17.16 27.53 0.21
CA ALA A 225 16.67 26.84 -0.99
C ALA A 225 15.86 25.58 -0.62
N ALA A 226 16.32 24.81 0.37
CA ALA A 226 15.59 23.66 0.89
C ALA A 226 14.25 24.05 1.53
N ALA A 227 14.19 25.17 2.26
CA ALA A 227 12.95 25.70 2.83
C ALA A 227 11.95 26.13 1.74
N VAL A 228 12.41 26.82 0.69
CA VAL A 228 11.56 27.17 -0.47
C VAL A 228 11.03 25.92 -1.16
N MET A 229 11.89 24.93 -1.41
CA MET A 229 11.49 23.64 -1.97
C MET A 229 10.47 22.92 -1.10
N ALA A 230 10.66 22.93 0.22
CA ALA A 230 9.72 22.33 1.17
C ALA A 230 8.34 22.99 1.12
N LEU A 231 8.25 24.32 1.00
CA LEU A 231 6.99 25.04 0.83
C LEU A 231 6.26 24.66 -0.46
N VAL A 232 6.99 24.58 -1.59
CA VAL A 232 6.38 24.19 -2.87
C VAL A 232 5.86 22.75 -2.82
N LEU A 233 6.66 21.82 -2.28
CA LEU A 233 6.25 20.42 -2.10
C LEU A 233 5.06 20.29 -1.15
N ALA A 234 5.06 21.02 -0.04
CA ALA A 234 3.95 21.10 0.90
C ALA A 234 2.65 21.58 0.24
N LEU A 235 2.72 22.62 -0.60
CA LEU A 235 1.56 23.15 -1.31
C LEU A 235 0.98 22.13 -2.30
N VAL A 236 1.83 21.47 -3.08
CA VAL A 236 1.40 20.44 -4.05
C VAL A 236 0.85 19.21 -3.31
N ALA A 237 1.53 18.74 -2.27
CA ALA A 237 1.05 17.62 -1.46
C ALA A 237 -0.28 17.95 -0.77
N GLY A 238 -0.39 19.10 -0.10
CA GLY A 238 -1.61 19.52 0.57
C GLY A 238 -2.80 19.63 -0.38
N SER A 239 -2.62 20.25 -1.54
CA SER A 239 -3.68 20.40 -2.55
C SER A 239 -4.12 19.05 -3.15
N THR A 240 -3.18 18.15 -3.43
CA THR A 240 -3.49 16.81 -3.95
C THR A 240 -4.21 15.94 -2.92
N LEU A 241 -3.80 15.99 -1.65
CA LEU A 241 -4.48 15.30 -0.55
C LEU A 241 -5.94 15.73 -0.41
N ILE A 242 -6.19 17.04 -0.38
CA ILE A 242 -7.54 17.60 -0.30
C ILE A 242 -8.38 17.17 -1.51
N SER A 243 -7.79 17.20 -2.71
CA SER A 243 -8.46 16.81 -3.95
C SER A 243 -8.87 15.33 -3.97
N LEU A 244 -7.97 14.43 -3.57
CA LEU A 244 -8.24 12.99 -3.50
C LEU A 244 -9.33 12.65 -2.48
N MET A 245 -9.27 13.27 -1.30
CA MET A 245 -10.30 13.10 -0.27
C MET A 245 -11.66 13.62 -0.75
N SER A 246 -11.68 14.79 -1.40
CA SER A 246 -12.90 15.38 -1.94
C SER A 246 -13.54 14.50 -3.01
N ALA A 247 -12.74 13.91 -3.91
CA ALA A 247 -13.21 12.97 -4.91
C ALA A 247 -13.86 11.73 -4.28
N GLY A 248 -13.24 11.13 -3.26
CA GLY A 248 -13.80 9.98 -2.55
C GLY A 248 -15.14 10.29 -1.85
N ILE A 249 -15.26 11.47 -1.23
CA ILE A 249 -16.51 11.92 -0.61
C ILE A 249 -17.59 12.15 -1.68
N LEU A 250 -17.22 12.75 -2.82
CA LEU A 250 -18.14 12.98 -3.93
C LEU A 250 -18.68 11.68 -4.51
N ASP A 251 -17.84 10.66 -4.71
CA ASP A 251 -18.27 9.37 -5.23
C ASP A 251 -19.20 8.63 -4.25
N MET A 252 -18.92 8.72 -2.95
CA MET A 252 -19.82 8.19 -1.92
C MET A 252 -21.18 8.91 -1.95
N ARG A 253 -21.19 10.25 -2.04
CA ARG A 253 -22.42 11.04 -2.14
C ARG A 253 -23.19 10.75 -3.43
N ARG A 254 -22.51 10.58 -4.57
CA ARG A 254 -23.13 10.19 -5.84
C ARG A 254 -23.85 8.84 -5.73
N SER A 255 -23.23 7.86 -5.07
CA SER A 255 -23.87 6.57 -4.84
C SER A 255 -25.14 6.70 -3.99
N GLN A 256 -25.09 7.46 -2.90
CA GLN A 256 -26.26 7.73 -2.05
C GLN A 256 -27.36 8.51 -2.78
N GLN A 257 -26.97 9.51 -3.58
CA GLN A 257 -27.90 10.34 -4.33
C GLN A 257 -28.61 9.54 -5.43
N SER A 258 -27.90 8.65 -6.13
CA SER A 258 -28.49 7.75 -7.12
C SER A 258 -29.57 6.85 -6.49
N ARG A 259 -29.32 6.34 -5.27
CA ARG A 259 -30.32 5.58 -4.49
C ARG A 259 -31.56 6.42 -4.17
N ALA A 260 -31.36 7.61 -3.63
CA ALA A 260 -32.47 8.51 -3.30
C ALA A 260 -33.32 8.86 -4.53
N LEU A 261 -32.68 9.14 -5.68
CA LEU A 261 -33.36 9.43 -6.94
C LEU A 261 -34.15 8.22 -7.47
N SER A 262 -33.60 7.00 -7.37
CA SER A 262 -34.31 5.78 -7.78
C SER A 262 -35.60 5.57 -6.98
N LEU A 263 -35.54 5.74 -5.66
CA LEU A 263 -36.72 5.65 -4.79
C LEU A 263 -37.72 6.76 -5.08
N LEU A 264 -37.27 8.01 -5.31
CA LEU A 264 -38.17 9.11 -5.68
C LEU A 264 -38.93 8.81 -6.98
N ARG A 265 -38.24 8.29 -8.01
CA ARG A 265 -38.89 7.87 -9.26
C ARG A 265 -39.91 6.76 -9.04
N LEU A 266 -39.59 5.80 -8.18
CA LEU A 266 -40.54 4.74 -7.79
C LEU A 266 -41.78 5.34 -7.10
N ARG A 267 -41.59 6.28 -6.16
CA ARG A 267 -42.72 6.96 -5.49
C ARG A 267 -43.60 7.70 -6.48
N GLU A 268 -42.99 8.39 -7.44
CA GLU A 268 -43.71 9.13 -8.47
C GLU A 268 -44.51 8.19 -9.39
N PHE A 269 -43.91 7.08 -9.83
CA PHE A 269 -44.58 6.04 -10.61
C PHE A 269 -45.78 5.44 -9.86
N LEU A 270 -45.60 5.03 -8.60
CA LEU A 270 -46.68 4.47 -7.78
C LEU A 270 -47.84 5.46 -7.58
N ARG A 271 -47.52 6.77 -7.49
CA ARG A 271 -48.53 7.82 -7.40
C ARG A 271 -49.26 8.02 -8.74
N GLN A 272 -48.56 7.98 -9.87
CA GLN A 272 -49.15 8.13 -11.21
C GLN A 272 -50.15 7.01 -11.53
N GLU A 273 -49.81 5.77 -11.14
CA GLU A 273 -50.67 4.59 -11.32
C GLU A 273 -51.76 4.45 -10.23
N ALA A 274 -51.89 5.43 -9.32
CA ALA A 274 -52.86 5.45 -8.22
C ALA A 274 -52.88 4.17 -7.36
N ILE A 275 -51.69 3.63 -7.07
CA ILE A 275 -51.53 2.40 -6.29
C ILE A 275 -51.99 2.61 -4.83
N PRO A 276 -52.75 1.67 -4.22
CA PRO A 276 -53.14 1.75 -2.81
C PRO A 276 -51.96 1.89 -1.86
N GLY A 277 -52.12 2.67 -0.79
CA GLY A 277 -51.05 3.04 0.14
C GLY A 277 -50.31 1.85 0.76
N ASP A 278 -51.02 0.79 1.11
CA ASP A 278 -50.44 -0.41 1.73
C ASP A 278 -49.49 -1.14 0.76
N LEU A 279 -49.91 -1.34 -0.49
CA LEU A 279 -49.08 -1.97 -1.53
C LEU A 279 -47.91 -1.07 -1.93
N ALA A 280 -48.13 0.25 -2.02
CA ALA A 280 -47.06 1.21 -2.32
C ALA A 280 -45.97 1.21 -1.23
N ALA A 281 -46.37 1.14 0.05
CA ALA A 281 -45.45 1.04 1.17
C ALA A 281 -44.67 -0.29 1.15
N GLU A 282 -45.35 -1.41 0.86
CA GLU A 282 -44.72 -2.71 0.74
C GLU A 282 -43.66 -2.74 -0.38
N VAL A 283 -44.02 -2.26 -1.58
CA VAL A 283 -43.11 -2.20 -2.74
C VAL A 283 -41.89 -1.33 -2.43
N GLN A 284 -42.09 -0.15 -1.83
CA GLN A 284 -40.98 0.72 -1.45
C GLN A 284 -40.05 0.06 -0.42
N ARG A 285 -40.62 -0.64 0.57
CA ARG A 285 -39.83 -1.33 1.60
C ARG A 285 -39.04 -2.49 1.02
N GLN A 286 -39.64 -3.29 0.15
CA GLN A 286 -38.95 -4.38 -0.54
C GLN A 286 -37.81 -3.86 -1.44
N VAL A 287 -38.03 -2.76 -2.16
CA VAL A 287 -36.99 -2.15 -3.00
C VAL A 287 -35.86 -1.60 -2.14
N GLN A 288 -36.16 -0.96 -1.01
CA GLN A 288 -35.16 -0.48 -0.06
C GLN A 288 -34.34 -1.64 0.54
N GLU A 289 -35.01 -2.68 1.06
CA GLU A 289 -34.37 -3.85 1.68
C GLU A 289 -33.48 -4.58 0.68
N ARG A 290 -33.96 -4.84 -0.55
CA ARG A 290 -33.17 -5.51 -1.61
C ARG A 290 -32.00 -4.66 -2.10
N HIS A 291 -32.11 -3.33 -2.04
CA HIS A 291 -30.98 -2.45 -2.33
C HIS A 291 -29.91 -2.50 -1.23
N ASP A 292 -30.31 -2.67 0.03
CA ASP A 292 -29.41 -2.74 1.18
C ASP A 292 -28.72 -4.10 1.32
N GLU A 293 -29.39 -5.19 0.90
CA GLU A 293 -28.83 -6.54 0.81
C GLU A 293 -27.82 -6.72 -0.36
N GLY A 294 -27.75 -5.74 -1.26
CA GLY A 294 -26.88 -5.73 -2.43
C GLY A 294 -27.55 -6.31 -3.67
N THR A 295 -27.18 -5.81 -4.85
CA THR A 295 -27.71 -6.30 -6.13
C THR A 295 -27.28 -7.73 -6.40
N VAL A 296 -28.24 -8.65 -6.42
CA VAL A 296 -28.04 -10.00 -6.96
C VAL A 296 -27.95 -9.89 -8.48
N HIS A 297 -26.76 -10.10 -9.03
CA HIS A 297 -26.55 -10.10 -10.47
C HIS A 297 -26.83 -11.50 -11.04
N HIS A 298 -27.70 -11.58 -12.04
CA HIS A 298 -27.88 -12.81 -12.80
C HIS A 298 -26.77 -13.00 -13.85
N GLU A 299 -26.49 -14.25 -14.22
CA GLU A 299 -25.36 -14.62 -15.11
C GLU A 299 -25.43 -13.91 -16.48
N ASP A 300 -26.63 -13.64 -16.97
CA ASP A 300 -26.94 -12.92 -18.21
C ASP A 300 -26.70 -11.41 -18.13
N GLN A 301 -26.64 -10.84 -16.92
CA GLN A 301 -26.40 -9.41 -16.69
C GLN A 301 -24.92 -9.06 -16.48
N VAL A 302 -24.02 -10.06 -16.51
CA VAL A 302 -22.59 -9.88 -16.24
C VAL A 302 -21.76 -10.11 -17.51
N ASP A 303 -21.57 -9.05 -18.29
CA ASP A 303 -20.77 -9.06 -19.53
C ASP A 303 -19.34 -9.58 -19.34
N ALA A 304 -18.78 -9.43 -18.13
CA ALA A 304 -17.45 -9.93 -17.80
C ALA A 304 -17.33 -11.47 -17.90
N ILE A 305 -18.44 -12.21 -17.76
CA ILE A 305 -18.45 -13.67 -17.89
C ILE A 305 -18.12 -14.07 -19.33
N ALA A 306 -18.59 -13.31 -20.32
CA ALA A 306 -18.31 -13.55 -21.73
C ALA A 306 -16.82 -13.41 -22.08
N GLN A 307 -16.04 -12.67 -21.28
CA GLN A 307 -14.61 -12.45 -21.47
C GLN A 307 -13.72 -13.58 -20.91
N LEU A 308 -14.30 -14.52 -20.16
CA LEU A 308 -13.58 -15.66 -19.61
C LEU A 308 -13.23 -16.68 -20.70
N SER A 309 -12.13 -17.44 -20.51
CA SER A 309 -11.85 -18.57 -21.40
C SER A 309 -12.97 -19.61 -21.30
N ARG A 310 -13.30 -20.30 -22.41
CA ARG A 310 -14.35 -21.35 -22.42
C ARG A 310 -14.16 -22.38 -21.30
N THR A 311 -12.93 -22.79 -21.04
CA THR A 311 -12.58 -23.71 -19.94
C THR A 311 -12.94 -23.16 -18.56
N THR A 312 -12.78 -21.86 -18.33
CA THR A 312 -13.10 -21.20 -17.06
C THR A 312 -14.60 -20.96 -16.94
N GLN A 313 -15.27 -20.57 -18.04
CA GLN A 313 -16.75 -20.46 -18.09
C GLN A 313 -17.41 -21.79 -17.73
N MET A 314 -16.99 -22.90 -18.34
CA MET A 314 -17.53 -24.23 -18.04
C MET A 314 -17.34 -24.61 -16.57
N ARG A 315 -16.15 -24.34 -16.00
CA ARG A 315 -15.88 -24.59 -14.58
C ARG A 315 -16.74 -23.74 -13.66
N LEU A 316 -16.92 -22.47 -13.99
CA LEU A 316 -17.78 -21.55 -13.24
C LEU A 316 -19.25 -22.01 -13.30
N ALA A 317 -19.76 -22.31 -14.49
CA ALA A 317 -21.11 -22.80 -14.70
C ALA A 317 -21.37 -24.11 -13.94
N CYS A 318 -20.40 -25.03 -13.93
CA CYS A 318 -20.47 -26.25 -13.14
C CYS A 318 -20.54 -25.91 -11.64
N ALA A 319 -19.62 -25.10 -11.12
CA ALA A 319 -19.61 -24.71 -9.71
C ALA A 319 -20.90 -24.01 -9.24
N ILE A 320 -21.54 -23.21 -10.10
CA ILE A 320 -22.82 -22.55 -9.81
C ILE A 320 -23.97 -23.58 -9.73
N ARG A 321 -24.01 -24.56 -10.65
CA ARG A 321 -25.15 -25.47 -10.83
C ARG A 321 -25.05 -26.77 -10.01
N THR A 322 -23.84 -27.24 -9.69
CA THR A 322 -23.60 -28.48 -8.94
C THR A 322 -24.34 -28.55 -7.59
N PRO A 323 -24.37 -27.49 -6.75
CA PRO A 323 -25.09 -27.56 -5.48
C PRO A 323 -26.59 -27.88 -5.65
N ALA A 324 -27.26 -27.19 -6.58
CA ALA A 324 -28.69 -27.41 -6.87
C ALA A 324 -28.96 -28.77 -7.53
N LEU A 325 -28.07 -29.23 -8.41
CA LEU A 325 -28.19 -30.54 -9.04
C LEU A 325 -27.98 -31.67 -8.03
N SER A 326 -27.04 -31.53 -7.09
CA SER A 326 -26.74 -32.53 -6.05
C SER A 326 -27.86 -32.72 -5.00
N THR A 327 -28.76 -31.74 -4.88
CA THR A 327 -29.96 -31.84 -4.04
C THR A 327 -31.09 -32.64 -4.70
N HIS A 328 -31.07 -32.78 -6.03
CA HIS A 328 -32.14 -33.45 -6.77
C HIS A 328 -31.93 -34.97 -6.83
N GLY A 329 -32.95 -35.75 -6.44
CA GLY A 329 -32.84 -37.21 -6.23
C GLY A 329 -32.34 -38.00 -7.44
N PHE A 330 -32.74 -37.61 -8.66
CA PHE A 330 -32.27 -38.23 -9.91
C PHE A 330 -30.75 -38.14 -10.08
N TRP A 331 -30.16 -36.95 -9.89
CA TRP A 331 -28.73 -36.72 -10.11
C TRP A 331 -27.88 -37.33 -9.01
N ARG A 332 -28.42 -37.43 -7.79
CA ARG A 332 -27.77 -38.13 -6.68
C ARG A 332 -27.65 -39.63 -6.96
N MET A 333 -28.70 -40.24 -7.52
CA MET A 333 -28.68 -41.64 -7.95
C MET A 333 -27.73 -41.85 -9.13
N TRP A 334 -27.72 -40.94 -10.11
CA TRP A 334 -26.79 -41.00 -11.24
C TRP A 334 -25.33 -40.93 -10.79
N SER A 335 -24.98 -40.03 -9.86
CA SER A 335 -23.63 -39.93 -9.30
C SER A 335 -23.17 -41.15 -8.49
N SER A 336 -24.11 -42.00 -8.05
CA SER A 336 -23.78 -43.26 -7.37
C SER A 336 -23.57 -44.44 -8.32
N ILE A 337 -23.95 -44.31 -9.60
CA ILE A 337 -23.88 -45.39 -10.59
C ILE A 337 -22.61 -45.30 -11.43
N ASP A 338 -22.02 -44.10 -11.57
CA ASP A 338 -20.79 -43.88 -12.35
C ASP A 338 -19.81 -42.98 -11.56
N PRO A 339 -18.81 -43.56 -10.85
CA PRO A 339 -17.92 -42.83 -9.93
C PRO A 339 -16.82 -41.98 -10.60
#